data_AF-A0A928HSB8-F1
#
_entry.id   AF-A0A928HSB8-F1
#
_cell.length_a   1.000
_cell.length_b   1.000
_cell.length_c   1.000
_cell.angle_alpha   90.00
_cell.angle_beta   90.00
_cell.angle_gamma   90.00
#
_symmetry.space_group_name_H-M   'P 1'
#
loop_
_entity.id
_entity.type
_entity.pdbx_description
1 polymer ?
#
loop_
_entity_poly.entity_id
_entity_poly.type
_entity_poly.pdbx_seq_one_letter_code
_entity_poly.pdbx_strand_id
1 'polypeptide(L)'
;MRLFRNLKGHVGALLLIFVLLIGQAVCDLALPTFTSDIVDVGIQQRGIQHATLEEMRAETYEALRELVDPADRAAFEAAYEQGEDGHYRLTQEARASLEELDAIEMRPAALLSVGAGNAIDEASMVLADDASGASGDELSDGIAAQRAIAFAQAEYEACGIDVNAMQIGYLASTGGLMLLVTLGMVACSVLVGLVASRTGAEIARSLRERLFSKVVSFGAEELNRFSTASLITRSTNDITQVQMVLIMLMRMVLYAPILGIGGVIMISTTNVSMSWIIVLAVALVIGLVATLFGITYPKFRVMQKLIDRVNLVSRESLTGVQVVRAFRHEDIAQDRFDLASGDLMRTQLFTSRAMMFMFPGMTLVMNGASCLIVWTAAQQVDLGMMQVGDMIAFITYAMVIIMSFLMLSSIAIMLPRANVAATRIDEVLETEPAISDPERPVELHPAAAPAEGGPVGYPVEFDNVTFHYGDAEKAVLHDISFTAQPGKTTAIIGGTGSGKSTLLNLIPRFYDVTAGSVRVAGVDVRDVTQADLRACIGYVPQRSALFSGTIESNLKYAGPDVDDADMREAARIAQASS
;
A
#
# COMPACT_ATOMS: atom_id res chain seq x y z
N MET A 1 -13.50 -8.78 1.31
CA MET A 1 -12.71 -8.60 2.54
C MET A 1 -13.23 -7.40 3.32
N ARG A 2 -13.32 -7.51 4.65
CA ARG A 2 -13.82 -6.45 5.55
C ARG A 2 -13.05 -5.14 5.41
N LEU A 3 -11.75 -5.22 5.11
CA LEU A 3 -10.84 -4.11 4.81
C LEU A 3 -11.41 -3.09 3.80
N PHE A 4 -12.06 -3.54 2.72
CA PHE A 4 -12.54 -2.67 1.64
C PHE A 4 -13.87 -1.97 1.95
N ARG A 5 -14.57 -2.34 3.04
CA ARG A 5 -15.85 -1.70 3.40
C ARG A 5 -15.68 -0.20 3.64
N ASN A 6 -14.55 0.19 4.23
CA ASN A 6 -14.23 1.58 4.55
C ASN A 6 -13.82 2.43 3.33
N LEU A 7 -13.52 1.81 2.19
CA LEU A 7 -13.19 2.51 0.95
C LEU A 7 -14.45 2.98 0.18
N LYS A 8 -15.63 2.43 0.48
CA LYS A 8 -16.87 2.77 -0.22
C LYS A 8 -17.24 4.26 -0.16
N GLY A 9 -16.86 4.96 0.91
CA GLY A 9 -17.08 6.40 1.04
C GLY A 9 -16.13 7.27 0.21
N HIS A 10 -15.08 6.69 -0.39
CA HIS A 10 -13.96 7.41 -1.00
C HIS A 10 -13.74 7.03 -2.47
N VAL A 11 -14.80 6.61 -3.18
CA VAL A 11 -14.71 6.20 -4.59
C VAL A 11 -14.15 7.30 -5.49
N GLY A 12 -14.49 8.57 -5.24
CA GLY A 12 -13.95 9.70 -5.99
C GLY A 12 -12.42 9.83 -5.87
N ALA A 13 -11.87 9.64 -4.67
CA ALA A 13 -10.42 9.65 -4.45
C ALA A 13 -9.74 8.45 -5.12
N LEU A 14 -10.37 7.27 -5.08
CA LEU A 14 -9.86 6.07 -5.76
C LEU A 14 -9.81 6.26 -7.29
N LEU A 15 -10.85 6.84 -7.89
CA LEU A 15 -10.88 7.15 -9.32
C LEU A 15 -9.79 8.16 -9.70
N LEU A 16 -9.63 9.22 -8.91
CA LEU A 16 -8.57 10.21 -9.13
C LEU A 16 -7.17 9.56 -9.06
N ILE A 17 -6.92 8.73 -8.05
CA ILE A 17 -5.67 7.99 -7.91
C ILE A 17 -5.45 7.09 -9.12
N PHE A 18 -6.46 6.35 -9.56
CA PHE A 18 -6.35 5.47 -10.71
C PHE A 18 -5.99 6.21 -12.00
N VAL A 19 -6.62 7.37 -12.26
CA VAL A 19 -6.29 8.24 -13.40
C VAL A 19 -4.85 8.77 -13.30
N LEU A 20 -4.44 9.24 -12.14
CA LEU A 20 -3.08 9.73 -11.92
C LEU A 20 -2.03 8.61 -12.06
N LEU A 21 -2.35 7.39 -11.63
CA LEU A 21 -1.48 6.22 -11.82
C LEU A 21 -1.35 5.83 -13.29
N ILE A 22 -2.41 5.94 -14.08
CA ILE A 22 -2.32 5.76 -15.54
C ILE A 22 -1.42 6.83 -16.15
N GLY A 23 -1.63 8.11 -15.79
CA GLY A 23 -0.77 9.19 -16.27
C GLY A 23 0.70 8.98 -15.88
N GLN A 24 0.95 8.57 -14.64
CA GLN A 24 2.28 8.20 -14.17
C GLN A 24 2.87 7.05 -14.97
N ALA A 25 2.12 5.96 -15.18
CA ALA A 25 2.59 4.78 -15.90
C ALA A 25 2.89 5.10 -17.37
N VAL A 26 2.07 5.92 -18.03
CA VAL A 26 2.31 6.37 -19.40
C VAL A 26 3.62 7.14 -19.50
N CYS A 27 3.88 8.07 -18.57
CA CYS A 27 5.17 8.77 -18.53
C CYS A 27 6.34 7.82 -18.28
N ASP A 28 6.21 6.90 -17.31
CA ASP A 28 7.24 5.92 -16.94
C ASP A 28 7.58 4.99 -18.12
N LEU A 29 6.56 4.52 -18.83
CA LEU A 29 6.69 3.65 -20.00
C LEU A 29 7.16 4.38 -21.28
N ALA A 30 7.12 5.71 -21.33
CA ALA A 30 7.69 6.47 -22.44
C ALA A 30 9.21 6.68 -22.30
N LEU A 31 9.76 6.63 -21.08
CA LEU A 31 11.19 6.88 -20.83
C LEU A 31 12.12 5.90 -21.58
N PRO A 32 11.82 4.59 -21.69
CA PRO A 32 12.67 3.68 -22.43
C PRO A 32 12.68 3.99 -23.93
N THR A 33 11.56 4.43 -24.52
CA THR A 33 11.51 4.89 -25.91
C THR A 33 12.41 6.11 -26.13
N PHE A 34 12.31 7.14 -25.28
CA PHE A 34 13.22 8.29 -25.37
C PHE A 34 14.69 7.89 -25.22
N THR A 35 14.98 6.91 -24.37
CA THR A 35 16.33 6.39 -24.21
C THR A 35 16.80 5.68 -25.48
N SER A 36 15.91 4.93 -26.14
CA SER A 36 16.13 4.33 -27.46
C SER A 36 16.50 5.38 -28.49
N ASP A 37 15.63 6.39 -28.65
CA ASP A 37 15.78 7.46 -29.64
C ASP A 37 17.07 8.27 -29.42
N ILE A 38 17.42 8.54 -28.16
CA ILE A 38 18.68 9.21 -27.81
C ILE A 38 19.89 8.38 -28.26
N VAL A 39 19.83 7.06 -28.13
CA VAL A 39 20.93 6.17 -28.52
C VAL A 39 20.97 6.01 -30.04
N ASP A 40 19.85 5.65 -30.65
CA ASP A 40 19.80 5.32 -32.07
C ASP A 40 19.90 6.58 -32.92
N VAL A 41 18.98 7.53 -32.78
CA VAL A 41 19.01 8.76 -33.58
C VAL A 41 20.08 9.72 -33.08
N GLY A 42 20.11 9.96 -31.77
CA GLY A 42 21.01 10.97 -31.19
C GLY A 42 22.48 10.59 -31.28
N ILE A 43 22.86 9.39 -30.84
CA ILE A 43 24.27 8.98 -30.74
C ILE A 43 24.75 8.27 -32.01
N GLN A 44 24.04 7.24 -32.47
CA GLN A 44 24.47 6.42 -33.61
C GLN A 44 24.32 7.18 -34.94
N GLN A 45 23.18 7.85 -35.15
CA GLN A 45 22.84 8.53 -36.40
C GLN A 45 23.16 10.05 -36.38
N ARG A 46 23.79 10.55 -35.31
CA ARG A 46 24.14 11.97 -35.12
C ARG A 46 23.00 12.97 -35.34
N GLY A 47 21.78 12.61 -34.97
CA GLY A 47 20.59 13.45 -35.06
C GLY A 47 19.84 13.37 -36.40
N ILE A 48 20.31 12.55 -37.34
CA ILE A 48 19.66 12.34 -38.65
C ILE A 48 18.55 11.29 -38.48
N GLN A 49 17.31 11.68 -38.70
CA GLN A 49 16.13 10.83 -38.48
C GLN A 49 15.66 10.06 -39.72
N HIS A 50 15.96 10.60 -40.91
CA HIS A 50 15.42 10.12 -42.18
C HIS A 50 16.56 9.89 -43.17
N ALA A 51 16.41 8.87 -44.01
CA ALA A 51 17.28 8.62 -45.15
C ALA A 51 17.16 9.73 -46.19
N THR A 52 15.96 10.31 -46.31
CA THR A 52 15.67 11.47 -47.14
C THR A 52 16.55 12.65 -46.77
N LEU A 53 17.30 13.14 -47.75
CA LEU A 53 18.25 14.23 -47.55
C LEU A 53 17.53 15.59 -47.56
N GLU A 54 17.74 16.45 -46.56
CA GLU A 54 17.24 17.82 -46.58
C GLU A 54 18.01 18.70 -47.58
N GLU A 55 19.28 18.40 -47.79
CA GLU A 55 20.19 19.11 -48.69
C GLU A 55 21.26 18.14 -49.23
N MET A 56 21.48 18.15 -50.55
CA MET A 56 22.43 17.26 -51.22
C MET A 56 23.14 17.96 -52.38
N ARG A 57 24.31 17.45 -52.77
CA ARG A 57 25.05 17.93 -53.95
C ARG A 57 24.35 17.51 -55.24
N ALA A 58 24.58 18.25 -56.33
CA ALA A 58 24.01 17.94 -57.65
C ALA A 58 24.37 16.53 -58.14
N GLU A 59 25.61 16.08 -57.90
CA GLU A 59 26.08 14.73 -58.26
C GLU A 59 25.26 13.65 -57.55
N THR A 60 24.99 13.86 -56.25
CA THR A 60 24.20 12.97 -55.40
C THR A 60 22.73 12.92 -55.84
N TYR A 61 22.17 14.07 -56.20
CA TYR A 61 20.81 14.17 -56.74
C TYR A 61 20.67 13.40 -58.05
N GLU A 62 21.60 13.56 -58.99
CA GLU A 62 21.58 12.83 -60.26
C GLU A 62 21.72 11.31 -60.04
N ALA A 63 22.60 10.89 -59.14
CA ALA A 63 22.81 9.48 -58.81
C ALA A 63 21.56 8.84 -58.16
N LEU A 64 20.91 9.53 -57.21
CA LEU A 64 19.65 9.07 -56.61
C LEU A 64 18.53 9.01 -57.66
N ARG A 65 18.41 10.05 -58.48
CA ARG A 65 17.42 10.13 -59.56
C ARG A 65 17.53 8.96 -60.55
N GLU A 66 18.72 8.46 -60.81
CA GLU A 66 18.93 7.29 -61.68
C GLU A 66 18.54 5.96 -61.03
N LEU A 67 18.66 5.85 -59.71
CA LEU A 67 18.40 4.62 -58.94
C LEU A 67 16.97 4.52 -58.40
N VAL A 68 16.26 5.64 -58.24
CA VAL A 68 14.83 5.68 -57.88
C VAL A 68 14.01 4.97 -58.96
N ASP A 69 13.00 4.20 -58.52
CA ASP A 69 12.09 3.49 -59.43
C ASP A 69 11.44 4.48 -60.43
N PRO A 70 11.38 4.15 -61.74
CA PRO A 70 10.70 4.97 -62.73
C PRO A 70 9.28 5.43 -62.34
N ALA A 71 8.55 4.65 -61.54
CA ALA A 71 7.22 4.99 -61.04
C ALA A 71 7.24 6.18 -60.05
N ASP A 72 8.27 6.26 -59.21
CA ASP A 72 8.38 7.22 -58.10
C ASP A 72 9.28 8.42 -58.43
N ARG A 73 9.98 8.38 -59.57
CA ARG A 73 10.91 9.42 -60.02
C ARG A 73 10.27 10.81 -60.13
N ALA A 74 8.98 10.88 -60.53
CA ALA A 74 8.27 12.15 -60.59
C ALA A 74 8.01 12.76 -59.20
N ALA A 75 7.76 11.92 -58.20
CA ALA A 75 7.59 12.35 -56.82
C ALA A 75 8.92 12.82 -56.22
N PHE A 76 10.00 12.08 -56.45
CA PHE A 76 11.36 12.48 -56.07
C PHE A 76 11.78 13.81 -56.72
N GLU A 77 11.59 13.97 -58.03
CA GLU A 77 11.95 15.21 -58.73
C GLU A 77 11.17 16.43 -58.24
N ALA A 78 9.89 16.26 -57.89
CA ALA A 78 9.06 17.32 -57.32
C ALA A 78 9.42 17.67 -55.86
N ALA A 79 10.11 16.76 -55.15
CA ALA A 79 10.48 16.96 -53.75
C ALA A 79 11.67 17.91 -53.56
N TYR A 80 12.46 18.16 -54.60
CA TYR A 80 13.71 18.90 -54.51
C TYR A 80 13.78 20.10 -55.45
N GLU A 81 14.30 21.22 -54.95
CA GLU A 81 14.61 22.41 -55.73
C GLU A 81 16.11 22.71 -55.71
N GLN A 82 16.65 23.14 -56.85
CA GLN A 82 18.06 23.53 -56.95
C GLN A 82 18.25 24.96 -56.41
N GLY A 83 19.10 25.10 -55.40
CA GLY A 83 19.52 26.38 -54.84
C GLY A 83 20.53 27.14 -55.71
N GLU A 84 20.76 28.41 -55.39
CA GLU A 84 21.70 29.29 -56.10
C GLU A 84 23.17 28.81 -56.01
N ASP A 85 23.48 27.99 -55.01
CA ASP A 85 24.76 27.33 -54.76
C ASP A 85 24.92 25.98 -55.47
N GLY A 86 23.92 25.55 -56.24
CA GLY A 86 23.93 24.31 -57.01
C GLY A 86 23.57 23.05 -56.21
N HIS A 87 23.35 23.18 -54.90
CA HIS A 87 22.83 22.11 -54.05
C HIS A 87 21.31 21.97 -54.23
N TYR A 88 20.81 20.74 -54.13
CA TYR A 88 19.38 20.46 -54.12
C TYR A 88 18.88 20.44 -52.69
N ARG A 89 17.79 21.17 -52.42
CA ARG A 89 17.16 21.25 -51.09
C ARG A 89 15.74 20.74 -51.14
N LEU A 90 15.33 20.05 -50.08
CA LEU A 90 14.00 19.51 -49.93
C LEU A 90 12.98 20.65 -49.79
N THR A 91 11.91 20.62 -50.61
CA THR A 91 10.88 21.66 -50.60
C THR A 91 10.07 21.65 -49.31
N GLN A 92 9.44 22.78 -48.99
CA GLN A 92 8.63 22.89 -47.77
C GLN A 92 7.40 21.95 -47.80
N GLU A 93 6.85 21.68 -48.99
CA GLU A 93 5.75 20.73 -49.17
C GLU A 93 6.22 19.28 -48.98
N ALA A 94 7.40 18.93 -49.50
CA ALA A 94 8.00 17.61 -49.36
C ALA A 94 8.40 17.27 -47.90
N ARG A 95 8.74 18.26 -47.08
CA ARG A 95 8.98 18.08 -45.64
C ARG A 95 7.77 17.51 -44.88
N ALA A 96 6.55 17.67 -45.40
CA ALA A 96 5.35 17.11 -44.79
C ALA A 96 5.14 15.62 -45.13
N SER A 97 5.86 15.09 -46.12
CA SER A 97 5.77 13.72 -46.63
C SER A 97 7.09 12.96 -46.51
N LEU A 98 7.88 13.26 -45.46
CA LEU A 98 9.20 12.64 -45.23
C LEU A 98 9.14 11.10 -45.14
N GLU A 99 8.10 10.52 -44.52
CA GLU A 99 7.95 9.06 -44.45
C GLU A 99 7.74 8.41 -45.83
N GLU A 100 6.99 9.06 -46.71
CA GLU A 100 6.76 8.57 -48.07
C GLU A 100 8.03 8.69 -48.92
N LEU A 101 8.79 9.78 -48.76
CA LEU A 101 10.07 9.97 -49.43
C LEU A 101 11.15 9.04 -48.90
N ASP A 102 11.14 8.71 -47.60
CA ASP A 102 12.06 7.74 -47.02
C ASP A 102 11.89 6.37 -47.68
N ALA A 103 10.65 5.95 -47.92
CA ALA A 103 10.38 4.68 -48.60
C ALA A 103 10.93 4.66 -50.05
N ILE A 104 10.93 5.81 -50.73
CA ILE A 104 11.42 5.96 -52.12
C ILE A 104 12.96 6.02 -52.15
N GLU A 105 13.56 6.75 -51.22
CA GLU A 105 14.99 7.10 -51.25
C GLU A 105 15.89 6.14 -50.46
N MET A 106 15.35 5.43 -49.48
CA MET A 106 16.12 4.56 -48.58
C MET A 106 16.93 3.50 -49.34
N ARG A 107 16.31 2.73 -50.24
CA ARG A 107 17.02 1.68 -50.99
C ARG A 107 18.05 2.27 -51.98
N PRO A 108 17.73 3.28 -52.80
CA PRO A 108 18.71 3.99 -53.63
C PRO A 108 19.89 4.56 -52.84
N ALA A 109 19.64 5.26 -51.73
CA ALA A 109 20.67 5.82 -50.86
C ALA A 109 21.54 4.72 -50.24
N ALA A 110 20.93 3.61 -49.82
CA ALA A 110 21.64 2.45 -49.32
C ALA A 110 22.57 1.84 -50.40
N LEU A 111 22.12 1.73 -51.64
CA LEU A 111 22.94 1.23 -52.76
C LEU A 111 24.13 2.15 -53.06
N LEU A 112 23.93 3.47 -53.03
CA LEU A 112 25.00 4.44 -53.24
C LEU A 112 26.05 4.39 -52.12
N SER A 113 25.64 4.06 -50.88
CA SER A 113 26.57 3.84 -49.78
C SER A 113 27.54 2.69 -50.04
N VAL A 114 27.12 1.66 -50.81
CA VAL A 114 27.91 0.46 -51.13
C VAL A 114 28.94 0.74 -52.21
N GLY A 115 28.61 1.60 -53.20
CA GLY A 115 29.54 1.99 -54.26
C GLY A 115 30.82 2.67 -53.76
N ALA A 116 30.84 3.11 -52.50
CA ALA A 116 31.99 3.71 -51.81
C ALA A 116 32.77 2.71 -50.91
N GLY A 117 32.34 1.44 -50.77
CA GLY A 117 32.87 0.45 -49.80
C GLY A 117 33.05 -0.99 -50.34
N ASN A 118 33.62 -1.89 -49.51
CA ASN A 118 34.14 -3.23 -49.88
C ASN A 118 33.13 -4.22 -50.52
N ALA A 119 33.59 -5.00 -51.52
CA ALA A 119 32.79 -6.00 -52.27
C ALA A 119 32.20 -7.19 -51.46
N ILE A 120 32.58 -7.38 -50.20
CA ILE A 120 31.98 -8.42 -49.32
C ILE A 120 30.56 -8.02 -48.89
N ASP A 121 30.28 -6.72 -48.86
CA ASP A 121 29.04 -6.10 -48.38
C ASP A 121 27.94 -5.97 -49.45
N GLU A 122 28.31 -6.19 -50.71
CA GLU A 122 27.39 -6.26 -51.86
C GLU A 122 26.71 -7.64 -51.89
N ALA A 123 27.44 -8.68 -51.50
CA ALA A 123 26.93 -10.04 -51.37
C ALA A 123 25.88 -10.18 -50.26
N SER A 124 25.99 -9.45 -49.14
CA SER A 124 25.01 -9.53 -48.04
C SER A 124 23.66 -8.91 -48.38
N MET A 125 23.64 -7.83 -49.17
CA MET A 125 22.41 -7.20 -49.65
C MET A 125 21.72 -8.05 -50.72
N VAL A 126 22.49 -8.62 -51.64
CA VAL A 126 21.98 -9.58 -52.65
C VAL A 126 21.48 -10.87 -51.99
N LEU A 127 22.16 -11.38 -50.96
CA LEU A 127 21.73 -12.57 -50.21
C LEU A 127 20.46 -12.32 -49.37
N ALA A 128 20.22 -11.08 -48.93
CA ALA A 128 18.98 -10.70 -48.23
C ALA A 128 17.80 -10.58 -49.21
N ASP A 129 18.03 -10.06 -50.41
CA ASP A 129 17.03 -9.93 -51.48
C ASP A 129 16.68 -11.31 -52.10
N ASP A 130 17.64 -12.25 -52.18
CA ASP A 130 17.42 -13.63 -52.60
C ASP A 130 16.72 -14.50 -51.53
N ALA A 131 16.65 -14.05 -50.28
CA ALA A 131 15.98 -14.76 -49.19
C ALA A 131 14.46 -14.63 -49.31
N SER A 132 13.84 -15.44 -50.17
CA SER A 132 12.40 -15.39 -50.44
C SER A 132 11.54 -15.60 -49.18
N GLY A 133 10.94 -14.52 -48.65
CA GLY A 133 9.97 -14.53 -47.55
C GLY A 133 9.87 -13.19 -46.81
N ALA A 134 8.82 -12.97 -46.02
CA ALA A 134 8.60 -11.72 -45.26
C ALA A 134 9.76 -11.34 -44.32
N SER A 135 10.49 -12.34 -43.81
CA SER A 135 11.68 -12.12 -42.96
C SER A 135 12.93 -11.72 -43.74
N GLY A 136 12.99 -12.00 -45.05
CA GLY A 136 14.06 -11.54 -45.93
C GLY A 136 13.89 -10.06 -46.30
N ASP A 137 12.65 -9.65 -46.56
CA ASP A 137 12.31 -8.24 -46.82
C ASP A 137 12.59 -7.36 -45.60
N GLU A 138 12.18 -7.76 -44.39
CA GLU A 138 12.46 -7.01 -43.15
C GLU A 138 13.97 -6.87 -42.85
N LEU A 139 14.75 -7.93 -43.13
CA LEU A 139 16.21 -7.93 -42.99
C LEU A 139 16.87 -6.98 -43.99
N SER A 140 16.43 -7.02 -45.26
CA SER A 140 16.91 -6.14 -46.33
C SER A 140 16.60 -4.67 -46.02
N ASP A 141 15.39 -4.37 -45.57
CA ASP A 141 14.96 -3.00 -45.27
C ASP A 141 15.68 -2.41 -44.04
N GLY A 142 15.92 -3.19 -42.99
CA GLY A 142 16.69 -2.73 -41.82
C GLY A 142 18.15 -2.39 -42.13
N ILE A 143 18.82 -3.24 -42.93
CA ILE A 143 20.19 -2.98 -43.41
C ILE A 143 20.20 -1.77 -44.36
N ALA A 144 19.21 -1.65 -45.25
CA ALA A 144 19.07 -0.52 -46.15
C ALA A 144 18.89 0.78 -45.38
N ALA A 145 18.00 0.82 -44.38
CA ALA A 145 17.78 2.00 -43.54
C ALA A 145 19.07 2.49 -42.87
N GLN A 146 19.81 1.59 -42.21
CA GLN A 146 21.05 1.95 -41.52
C GLN A 146 22.12 2.49 -42.49
N ARG A 147 22.21 1.91 -43.69
CA ARG A 147 23.13 2.37 -44.74
C ARG A 147 22.74 3.70 -45.36
N ALA A 148 21.45 3.89 -45.59
CA ALA A 148 20.91 5.13 -46.12
C ALA A 148 21.17 6.31 -45.18
N ILE A 149 21.03 6.10 -43.87
CA ILE A 149 21.38 7.11 -42.86
C ILE A 149 22.89 7.40 -42.84
N ALA A 150 23.74 6.37 -42.95
CA ALA A 150 25.19 6.56 -43.03
C ALA A 150 25.61 7.34 -44.29
N PHE A 151 24.94 7.08 -45.42
CA PHE A 151 25.10 7.86 -46.65
C PHE A 151 24.65 9.31 -46.46
N ALA A 152 23.48 9.52 -45.86
CA ALA A 152 22.97 10.85 -45.58
C ALA A 152 23.94 11.66 -44.69
N GLN A 153 24.55 11.00 -43.71
CA GLN A 153 25.58 11.61 -42.87
C GLN A 153 26.80 12.05 -43.69
N ALA A 154 27.34 11.18 -44.55
CA ALA A 154 28.51 11.50 -45.38
C ALA A 154 28.20 12.64 -46.36
N GLU A 155 26.97 12.68 -46.89
CA GLU A 155 26.54 13.74 -47.78
C GLU A 155 26.40 15.09 -47.07
N TYR A 156 25.81 15.12 -45.87
CA TYR A 156 25.75 16.35 -45.08
C TYR A 156 27.13 16.88 -44.70
N GLU A 157 28.08 16.00 -44.36
CA GLU A 157 29.48 16.42 -44.15
C GLU A 157 30.10 16.99 -45.44
N ALA A 158 29.79 16.41 -46.60
CA ALA A 158 30.28 16.90 -47.90
C ALA A 158 29.63 18.22 -48.35
N CYS A 159 28.37 18.47 -47.96
CA CYS A 159 27.68 19.76 -48.13
C CYS A 159 28.17 20.82 -47.13
N GLY A 160 29.06 20.48 -46.19
CA GLY A 160 29.58 21.40 -45.16
C GLY A 160 28.60 21.70 -44.02
N ILE A 161 27.57 20.86 -43.85
CA ILE A 161 26.58 20.99 -42.78
C ILE A 161 27.19 20.49 -41.47
N ASP A 162 27.02 21.24 -40.38
CA ASP A 162 27.53 20.86 -39.06
C ASP A 162 26.68 19.76 -38.43
N VAL A 163 27.04 18.51 -38.72
CA VAL A 163 26.40 17.31 -38.16
C VAL A 163 26.51 17.26 -36.63
N ASN A 164 27.52 17.89 -36.01
CA ASN A 164 27.60 17.94 -34.55
C ASN A 164 26.53 18.88 -33.96
N ALA A 165 26.25 19.99 -34.63
CA ALA A 165 25.18 20.89 -34.22
C ALA A 165 23.80 20.21 -34.35
N MET A 166 23.58 19.41 -35.40
CA MET A 166 22.38 18.59 -35.55
C MET A 166 22.24 17.57 -34.42
N GLN A 167 23.30 16.82 -34.12
CA GLN A 167 23.34 15.88 -33.00
C GLN A 167 22.99 16.55 -31.66
N ILE A 168 23.66 17.66 -31.32
CA ILE A 168 23.43 18.37 -30.05
C ILE A 168 22.00 18.93 -30.01
N GLY A 169 21.49 19.45 -31.12
CA GLY A 169 20.12 19.95 -31.24
C GLY A 169 19.09 18.87 -30.95
N TYR A 170 19.23 17.70 -31.56
CA TYR A 170 18.36 16.54 -31.32
C TYR A 170 18.47 16.03 -29.88
N LEU A 171 19.68 15.86 -29.35
CA LEU A 171 19.88 15.41 -27.97
C LEU A 171 19.27 16.39 -26.95
N ALA A 172 19.37 17.70 -27.20
CA ALA A 172 18.80 18.73 -26.33
C ALA A 172 17.26 18.74 -26.37
N SER A 173 16.66 18.59 -27.56
CA SER A 173 15.19 18.56 -27.70
C SER A 173 14.60 17.28 -27.12
N THR A 174 15.10 16.11 -27.51
CA THR A 174 14.62 14.80 -27.04
C THR A 174 14.91 14.62 -25.54
N GLY A 175 16.11 14.98 -25.07
CA GLY A 175 16.44 14.97 -23.65
C GLY A 175 15.61 15.96 -22.83
N GLY A 176 15.33 17.15 -23.39
CA GLY A 176 14.44 18.14 -22.78
C GLY A 176 13.00 17.63 -22.64
N LEU A 177 12.48 16.95 -23.67
CA LEU A 177 11.16 16.32 -23.64
C LEU A 177 11.12 15.17 -22.63
N MET A 178 12.15 14.31 -22.60
CA MET A 178 12.29 13.25 -21.59
C MET A 178 12.28 13.81 -20.16
N LEU A 179 12.96 14.93 -19.91
CA LEU A 179 12.92 15.62 -18.61
C LEU A 179 11.52 16.15 -18.27
N LEU A 180 10.81 16.75 -19.23
CA LEU A 180 9.44 17.21 -19.01
C LEU A 180 8.48 16.05 -18.69
N VAL A 181 8.59 14.94 -19.41
CA VAL A 181 7.81 13.71 -19.16
C VAL A 181 8.15 13.15 -17.78
N THR A 182 9.43 13.13 -17.39
CA THR A 182 9.87 12.71 -16.06
C THR A 182 9.31 13.61 -14.96
N LEU A 183 9.28 14.94 -15.17
CA LEU A 183 8.66 15.88 -14.23
C LEU A 183 7.15 15.66 -14.11
N GLY A 184 6.47 15.37 -15.22
CA GLY A 184 5.06 14.96 -15.24
C GLY A 184 4.80 13.68 -14.43
N MET A 185 5.66 12.67 -14.59
CA MET A 185 5.64 11.44 -13.80
C MET A 185 5.80 11.72 -12.30
N VAL A 186 6.77 12.54 -11.92
CA VAL A 186 7.02 12.93 -10.52
C VAL A 186 5.82 13.68 -9.95
N ALA A 187 5.24 14.61 -10.70
CA ALA A 187 4.04 15.35 -10.30
C ALA A 187 2.86 14.39 -10.05
N CYS A 188 2.62 13.44 -10.95
CA CYS A 188 1.59 12.41 -10.77
C CYS A 188 1.87 11.56 -9.52
N SER A 189 3.10 11.09 -9.33
CA SER A 189 3.50 10.28 -8.17
C SER A 189 3.31 11.01 -6.83
N VAL A 190 3.65 12.30 -6.78
CA VAL A 190 3.42 13.16 -5.61
C VAL A 190 1.92 13.34 -5.36
N LEU A 191 1.13 13.63 -6.39
CA LEU A 191 -0.32 13.79 -6.27
C LEU A 191 -1.00 12.49 -5.79
N VAL A 192 -0.62 11.34 -6.35
CA VAL A 192 -1.05 10.01 -5.89
C VAL A 192 -0.69 9.82 -4.42
N GLY A 193 0.54 10.15 -4.03
CA GLY A 193 1.00 10.08 -2.64
C GLY A 193 0.17 10.95 -1.69
N LEU A 194 -0.14 12.18 -2.09
CA LEU A 194 -0.94 13.12 -1.30
C LEU A 194 -2.39 12.66 -1.15
N VAL A 195 -3.06 12.30 -2.25
CA VAL A 195 -4.45 11.85 -2.22
C VAL A 195 -4.57 10.54 -1.44
N ALA A 196 -3.71 9.56 -1.70
CA ALA A 196 -3.71 8.28 -0.97
C ALA A 196 -3.46 8.47 0.53
N SER A 197 -2.51 9.33 0.92
CA SER A 197 -2.20 9.59 2.33
C SER A 197 -3.35 10.31 3.05
N ARG A 198 -3.98 11.30 2.39
CA ARG A 198 -5.15 11.99 2.94
C ARG A 198 -6.34 11.05 3.12
N THR A 199 -6.68 10.28 2.09
CA THR A 199 -7.75 9.28 2.16
C THR A 199 -7.48 8.22 3.22
N GLY A 200 -6.25 7.71 3.32
CA GLY A 200 -5.86 6.77 4.36
C GLY A 200 -6.00 7.35 5.77
N ALA A 201 -5.55 8.59 5.98
CA ALA A 201 -5.66 9.28 7.26
C ALA A 201 -7.12 9.57 7.66
N GLU A 202 -7.96 9.95 6.71
CA GLU A 202 -9.39 10.18 6.92
C GLU A 202 -10.13 8.90 7.33
N ILE A 203 -9.88 7.80 6.63
CA ILE A 203 -10.41 6.47 7.01
C ILE A 203 -9.94 6.10 8.42
N ALA A 204 -8.67 6.30 8.73
CA ALA A 204 -8.13 6.00 10.06
C ALA A 204 -8.76 6.87 11.16
N ARG A 205 -9.00 8.16 10.88
CA ARG A 205 -9.70 9.07 11.80
C ARG A 205 -11.13 8.60 12.05
N SER A 206 -11.88 8.32 11.00
CA SER A 206 -13.27 7.83 11.11
C SER A 206 -13.36 6.52 11.89
N LEU A 207 -12.43 5.58 11.64
CA LEU A 207 -12.36 4.33 12.40
C LEU A 207 -12.04 4.57 13.88
N ARG A 208 -11.10 5.47 14.20
CA ARG A 208 -10.77 5.80 15.60
C ARG A 208 -11.96 6.40 16.32
N GLU A 209 -12.67 7.33 15.70
CA GLU A 209 -13.84 7.98 16.28
C GLU A 209 -14.97 6.98 16.55
N ARG A 210 -15.32 6.16 15.56
CA ARG A 210 -16.37 5.13 15.69
C ARG A 210 -16.01 4.09 16.74
N LEU A 211 -14.77 3.60 16.74
CA LEU A 211 -14.32 2.59 17.68
C LEU A 211 -14.27 3.16 19.10
N PHE A 212 -13.78 4.38 19.28
CA PHE A 212 -13.74 5.04 20.59
C PHE A 212 -15.15 5.28 21.13
N SER A 213 -16.05 5.83 20.33
CA SER A 213 -17.46 6.03 20.71
C SER A 213 -18.12 4.71 21.12
N LYS A 214 -17.86 3.63 20.36
CA LYS A 214 -18.37 2.29 20.69
C LYS A 214 -17.81 1.75 22.00
N VAL A 215 -16.50 1.90 22.23
CA VAL A 215 -15.84 1.45 23.46
C VAL A 215 -16.35 2.19 24.70
N VAL A 216 -16.63 3.50 24.59
CA VAL A 216 -17.20 4.27 25.70
C VAL A 216 -18.63 3.85 26.03
N SER A 217 -19.38 3.30 25.06
CA SER A 217 -20.72 2.75 25.29
C SER A 217 -20.76 1.37 25.96
N PHE A 218 -19.61 0.71 26.13
CA PHE A 218 -19.54 -0.63 26.69
C PHE A 218 -19.74 -0.66 28.20
N GLY A 219 -20.45 -1.70 28.66
CA GLY A 219 -20.59 -2.02 30.08
C GLY A 219 -19.45 -2.85 30.61
N ALA A 220 -19.57 -3.29 31.86
CA ALA A 220 -18.55 -4.08 32.53
C ALA A 220 -18.34 -5.46 31.87
N GLU A 221 -19.39 -6.03 31.27
CA GLU A 221 -19.33 -7.32 30.58
C GLU A 221 -18.43 -7.26 29.34
N GLU A 222 -18.65 -6.31 28.43
CA GLU A 222 -17.84 -6.18 27.21
C GLU A 222 -16.41 -5.77 27.53
N LEU A 223 -16.21 -4.92 28.54
CA LEU A 223 -14.87 -4.54 29.02
C LEU A 223 -14.10 -5.75 29.55
N ASN A 224 -14.77 -6.68 30.23
CA ASN A 224 -14.15 -7.93 30.66
C ASN A 224 -13.89 -8.88 29.47
N ARG A 225 -14.83 -8.98 28.52
CA ARG A 225 -14.69 -9.83 27.32
C ARG A 225 -13.53 -9.40 26.43
N PHE A 226 -13.41 -8.10 26.13
CA PHE A 226 -12.36 -7.58 25.25
C PHE A 226 -11.07 -7.22 25.98
N SER A 227 -11.13 -6.87 27.27
CA SER A 227 -10.06 -6.23 28.06
C SER A 227 -9.67 -4.84 27.56
N THR A 228 -9.41 -3.92 28.50
CA THR A 228 -8.96 -2.55 28.19
C THR A 228 -7.69 -2.54 27.32
N ALA A 229 -6.75 -3.45 27.58
CA ALA A 229 -5.49 -3.54 26.82
C ALA A 229 -5.71 -3.94 25.35
N SER A 230 -6.62 -4.89 25.07
CA SER A 230 -6.95 -5.22 23.67
C SER A 230 -7.64 -4.05 22.98
N LEU A 231 -8.57 -3.36 23.66
CA LEU A 231 -9.30 -2.23 23.08
C LEU A 231 -8.34 -1.08 22.72
N ILE A 232 -7.35 -0.79 23.57
CA ILE A 232 -6.29 0.18 23.24
C ILE A 232 -5.52 -0.25 21.97
N THR A 233 -5.14 -1.52 21.89
CA THR A 233 -4.38 -2.05 20.73
C THR A 233 -5.21 -1.98 19.44
N ARG A 234 -6.52 -2.31 19.51
CA ARG A 234 -7.46 -2.21 18.39
C ARG A 234 -7.65 -0.76 17.93
N SER A 235 -7.75 0.18 18.87
CA SER A 235 -7.90 1.63 18.61
C SER A 235 -6.63 2.32 18.09
N THR A 236 -5.48 1.67 18.19
CA THR A 236 -4.19 2.28 17.82
C THR A 236 -3.51 1.48 16.71
N ASN A 237 -2.89 0.36 17.06
CA ASN A 237 -2.05 -0.44 16.16
C ASN A 237 -2.87 -1.02 14.99
N ASP A 238 -4.03 -1.63 15.26
CA ASP A 238 -4.83 -2.27 14.20
C ASP A 238 -5.32 -1.25 13.17
N ILE A 239 -5.77 -0.08 13.62
CA ILE A 239 -6.18 1.01 12.71
C ILE A 239 -4.99 1.51 11.89
N THR A 240 -3.81 1.67 12.50
CA THR A 240 -2.59 2.07 11.77
C THR A 240 -2.18 1.02 10.74
N GLN A 241 -2.29 -0.28 11.05
CA GLN A 241 -2.04 -1.36 10.09
C GLN A 241 -3.01 -1.29 8.91
N VAL A 242 -4.30 -1.14 9.18
CA VAL A 242 -5.32 -0.96 8.12
C VAL A 242 -5.00 0.27 7.27
N GLN A 243 -4.67 1.41 7.89
CA GLN A 243 -4.30 2.65 7.21
C GLN A 243 -3.10 2.45 6.27
N MET A 244 -2.01 1.86 6.76
CA MET A 244 -0.80 1.64 5.96
C MET A 244 -1.06 0.75 4.75
N VAL A 245 -1.86 -0.32 4.92
CA VAL A 245 -2.21 -1.19 3.80
C VAL A 245 -3.10 -0.50 2.79
N LEU A 246 -4.06 0.32 3.21
CA LEU A 246 -4.88 1.11 2.28
C LEU A 246 -4.04 2.10 1.48
N ILE A 247 -3.09 2.80 2.12
CA ILE A 247 -2.18 3.72 1.43
C ILE A 247 -1.31 2.97 0.42
N MET A 248 -0.71 1.85 0.83
CA MET A 248 0.10 1.03 -0.06
C MET A 248 -0.72 0.44 -1.20
N LEU A 249 -1.95 0.00 -0.94
CA LEU A 249 -2.85 -0.51 -1.94
C LEU A 249 -3.07 0.54 -3.04
N MET A 250 -3.44 1.74 -2.62
CA MET A 250 -3.72 2.85 -3.54
C MET A 250 -2.48 3.32 -4.32
N ARG A 251 -1.27 3.25 -3.73
CA ARG A 251 -0.05 3.77 -4.37
C ARG A 251 0.72 2.74 -5.18
N MET A 252 0.93 1.56 -4.62
CA MET A 252 1.82 0.53 -5.15
C MET A 252 1.04 -0.60 -5.80
N VAL A 253 0.04 -1.15 -5.11
CA VAL A 253 -0.68 -2.32 -5.60
C VAL A 253 -1.49 -2.02 -6.86
N LEU A 254 -2.16 -0.87 -6.92
CA LEU A 254 -2.87 -0.46 -8.13
C LEU A 254 -1.90 -0.12 -9.27
N TYR A 255 -0.70 0.38 -8.96
CA TYR A 255 0.29 0.78 -9.97
C TYR A 255 0.95 -0.43 -10.66
N ALA A 256 1.27 -1.49 -9.91
CA ALA A 256 1.97 -2.68 -10.44
C ALA A 256 1.28 -3.29 -11.68
N PRO A 257 -0.03 -3.62 -11.65
CA PRO A 257 -0.70 -4.16 -12.83
C PRO A 257 -0.72 -3.20 -14.01
N ILE A 258 -0.85 -1.89 -13.76
CA ILE A 258 -0.86 -0.87 -14.82
C ILE A 258 0.50 -0.86 -15.53
N LEU A 259 1.59 -0.83 -14.77
CA LEU A 259 2.95 -0.92 -15.32
C LEU A 259 3.24 -2.26 -16.00
N GLY A 260 2.85 -3.37 -15.38
CA GLY A 260 3.09 -4.71 -15.92
C GLY A 260 2.37 -4.93 -17.25
N ILE A 261 1.09 -4.53 -17.33
CA ILE A 261 0.30 -4.62 -18.56
C ILE A 261 0.85 -3.64 -19.61
N GLY A 262 1.12 -2.39 -19.22
CA GLY A 262 1.65 -1.38 -20.13
C GLY A 262 3.03 -1.75 -20.69
N GLY A 263 3.92 -2.31 -19.87
CA GLY A 263 5.22 -2.81 -20.32
C GLY A 263 5.08 -3.98 -21.32
N VAL A 264 4.15 -4.91 -21.09
CA VAL A 264 3.88 -6.00 -22.03
C VAL A 264 3.34 -5.44 -23.37
N ILE A 265 2.49 -4.43 -23.33
CA ILE A 265 1.97 -3.76 -24.53
C ILE A 265 3.12 -3.11 -25.31
N MET A 266 3.98 -2.31 -24.65
CA MET A 266 5.12 -1.63 -25.29
C MET A 266 6.13 -2.61 -25.92
N ILE A 267 6.31 -3.78 -25.32
CA ILE A 267 7.19 -4.80 -25.90
C ILE A 267 6.54 -5.50 -27.09
N SER A 268 5.22 -5.68 -27.06
CA SER A 268 4.49 -6.34 -28.15
C SER A 268 4.46 -5.49 -29.43
N THR A 269 4.70 -4.19 -29.33
CA THR A 269 4.83 -3.29 -30.49
C THR A 269 6.22 -3.31 -31.11
N THR A 270 7.24 -3.80 -30.41
CA THR A 270 8.57 -4.06 -30.96
C THR A 270 8.49 -5.45 -31.61
N ASN A 271 8.58 -5.57 -32.95
CA ASN A 271 8.38 -6.79 -33.78
C ASN A 271 9.41 -7.93 -33.53
N VAL A 272 9.84 -8.12 -32.29
CA VAL A 272 11.00 -8.90 -31.91
C VAL A 272 10.56 -10.17 -31.17
N SER A 273 11.05 -11.32 -31.62
CA SER A 273 10.72 -12.65 -31.10
C SER A 273 11.19 -12.93 -29.65
N MET A 274 11.72 -11.95 -28.92
CA MET A 274 12.36 -12.11 -27.60
C MET A 274 11.39 -12.12 -26.40
N SER A 275 10.10 -11.89 -26.60
CA SER A 275 9.10 -11.80 -25.52
C SER A 275 9.02 -13.04 -24.62
N TRP A 276 9.42 -14.22 -25.12
CA TRP A 276 9.48 -15.45 -24.32
C TRP A 276 10.48 -15.37 -23.15
N ILE A 277 11.55 -14.56 -23.28
CA ILE A 277 12.56 -14.38 -22.22
C ILE A 277 11.92 -13.78 -20.97
N ILE A 278 10.97 -12.85 -21.18
CA ILE A 278 10.26 -12.18 -20.09
C ILE A 278 9.30 -13.14 -19.41
N VAL A 279 8.56 -13.93 -20.18
CA VAL A 279 7.67 -14.97 -19.65
C VAL A 279 8.48 -15.96 -18.79
N LEU A 280 9.65 -16.39 -19.27
CA LEU A 280 10.56 -17.25 -18.51
C LEU A 280 11.04 -16.57 -17.23
N ALA A 281 11.49 -15.32 -17.30
CA ALA A 281 11.97 -14.57 -16.14
C ALA A 281 10.87 -14.41 -15.07
N VAL A 282 9.66 -14.02 -15.48
CA VAL A 282 8.50 -13.90 -14.59
C VAL A 282 8.15 -15.25 -13.96
N ALA A 283 8.15 -16.33 -14.74
CA ALA A 283 7.89 -17.68 -14.23
C ALA A 283 8.94 -18.11 -13.20
N LEU A 284 10.22 -17.82 -13.43
CA LEU A 284 11.31 -18.10 -12.49
C LEU A 284 11.18 -17.28 -11.21
N VAL A 285 10.82 -15.99 -11.31
CA VAL A 285 10.57 -15.14 -10.14
C VAL A 285 9.39 -15.65 -9.32
N ILE A 286 8.27 -15.97 -9.96
CA ILE A 286 7.09 -16.53 -9.28
C ILE A 286 7.46 -17.85 -8.61
N GLY A 287 8.20 -18.74 -9.29
CA GLY A 287 8.67 -20.01 -8.75
C GLY A 287 9.58 -19.82 -7.52
N LEU A 288 10.54 -18.89 -7.59
CA LEU A 288 11.41 -18.53 -6.48
C LEU A 288 10.62 -18.04 -5.27
N VAL A 289 9.73 -17.07 -5.49
CA VAL A 289 8.88 -16.48 -4.44
C VAL A 289 7.98 -17.54 -3.83
N ALA A 290 7.25 -18.31 -4.64
CA ALA A 290 6.34 -19.35 -4.17
C ALA A 290 7.07 -20.41 -3.34
N THR A 291 8.25 -20.84 -3.77
CA THR A 291 9.08 -21.82 -3.05
C THR A 291 9.55 -21.27 -1.69
N LEU A 292 10.10 -20.05 -1.67
CA LEU A 292 10.56 -19.41 -0.42
C LEU A 292 9.40 -19.19 0.55
N PHE A 293 8.24 -18.74 0.06
CA PHE A 293 7.06 -18.54 0.90
C PHE A 293 6.47 -19.87 1.40
N GLY A 294 6.42 -20.90 0.56
CA GLY A 294 5.98 -22.24 0.98
C GLY A 294 6.78 -22.78 2.16
N ILE A 295 8.09 -22.54 2.16
CA ILE A 295 9.01 -22.97 3.22
C ILE A 295 8.91 -22.09 4.47
N THR A 296 8.87 -20.76 4.29
CA THR A 296 8.98 -19.80 5.40
C THR A 296 7.65 -19.47 6.07
N TYR A 297 6.53 -19.48 5.35
CA TYR A 297 5.21 -19.10 5.87
C TYR A 297 4.77 -19.92 7.10
N PRO A 298 4.90 -21.26 7.13
CA PRO A 298 4.58 -22.05 8.32
C PRO A 298 5.44 -21.63 9.53
N LYS A 299 6.73 -21.36 9.30
CA LYS A 299 7.68 -20.94 10.33
C LYS A 299 7.36 -19.53 10.84
N PHE A 300 6.93 -18.60 9.98
CA PHE A 300 6.44 -17.28 10.40
C PHE A 300 5.23 -17.38 11.35
N ARG A 301 4.33 -18.36 11.15
CA ARG A 301 3.21 -18.61 12.08
C ARG A 301 3.69 -19.17 13.43
N VAL A 302 4.66 -20.08 13.42
CA VAL A 302 5.26 -20.62 14.66
C VAL A 302 6.01 -19.52 15.42
N MET A 303 6.72 -18.64 14.71
CA MET A 303 7.49 -17.54 15.26
C MET A 303 6.64 -16.61 16.16
N GLN A 304 5.40 -16.32 15.76
CA GLN A 304 4.46 -15.54 16.58
C GLN A 304 4.18 -16.22 17.93
N LYS A 305 3.90 -17.53 17.91
CA LYS A 305 3.68 -18.31 19.15
C LYS A 305 4.91 -18.34 20.06
N LEU A 306 6.11 -18.36 19.47
CA LEU A 306 7.37 -18.33 20.22
C LEU A 306 7.63 -16.95 20.84
N ILE A 307 7.30 -15.86 20.14
CA ILE A 307 7.32 -14.49 20.70
C ILE A 307 6.39 -14.41 21.91
N ASP A 308 5.16 -14.93 21.78
CA ASP A 308 4.19 -14.96 22.89
C ASP A 308 4.73 -15.75 24.09
N ARG A 309 5.39 -16.88 23.85
CA ARG A 309 6.01 -17.70 24.89
C ARG A 309 7.15 -16.96 25.60
N VAL A 310 8.03 -16.28 24.87
CA VAL A 310 9.11 -15.47 25.47
C VAL A 310 8.53 -14.36 26.33
N ASN A 311 7.50 -13.65 25.83
CA ASN A 311 6.82 -12.60 26.58
C ASN A 311 6.14 -13.13 27.85
N LEU A 312 5.51 -14.31 27.77
CA LEU A 312 4.90 -14.98 28.91
C LEU A 312 5.94 -15.33 29.99
N VAL A 313 7.04 -16.00 29.61
CA VAL A 313 8.11 -16.38 30.55
C VAL A 313 8.74 -15.13 31.17
N SER A 314 8.96 -14.08 30.38
CA SER A 314 9.48 -12.80 30.87
C SER A 314 8.57 -12.18 31.92
N ARG A 315 7.25 -12.17 31.66
CA ARG A 315 6.26 -11.63 32.59
C ARG A 315 6.18 -12.45 33.88
N GLU A 316 6.15 -13.79 33.79
CA GLU A 316 6.16 -14.69 34.95
C GLU A 316 7.39 -14.46 35.82
N SER A 317 8.59 -14.40 35.21
CA SER A 317 9.85 -14.16 35.94
C SER A 317 9.90 -12.79 36.60
N LEU A 318 9.38 -11.73 35.95
CA LEU A 318 9.36 -10.38 36.51
C LEU A 318 8.32 -10.22 37.63
N THR A 319 7.10 -10.72 37.44
CA THR A 319 6.05 -10.68 38.48
C THR A 319 6.42 -11.56 39.67
N GLY A 320 7.03 -12.73 39.42
CA GLY A 320 7.48 -13.68 40.42
C GLY A 320 8.87 -13.42 40.98
N VAL A 321 9.52 -12.28 40.68
CA VAL A 321 10.95 -12.06 40.99
C VAL A 321 11.27 -12.21 42.48
N GLN A 322 10.36 -11.82 43.37
CA GLN A 322 10.51 -12.00 44.81
C GLN A 322 10.49 -13.48 45.21
N VAL A 323 9.63 -14.29 44.58
CA VAL A 323 9.54 -15.74 44.81
C VAL A 323 10.80 -16.43 44.29
N VAL A 324 11.23 -16.09 43.07
CA VAL A 324 12.46 -16.63 42.47
C VAL A 324 13.66 -16.38 43.38
N ARG A 325 13.81 -15.15 43.92
CA ARG A 325 14.90 -14.80 44.85
C ARG A 325 14.76 -15.47 46.22
N ALA A 326 13.53 -15.57 46.75
CA ALA A 326 13.28 -16.19 48.05
C ALA A 326 13.67 -17.67 48.06
N PHE A 327 13.46 -18.37 46.95
CA PHE A 327 13.83 -19.78 46.78
C PHE A 327 15.19 -20.00 46.11
N ARG A 328 15.93 -18.93 45.77
CA ARG A 328 17.21 -18.97 45.01
C ARG A 328 17.13 -19.83 43.74
N HIS A 329 16.12 -19.54 42.91
CA HIS A 329 15.86 -20.24 41.65
C HIS A 329 16.12 -19.37 40.41
N GLU A 330 17.05 -18.42 40.52
CA GLU A 330 17.45 -17.54 39.42
C GLU A 330 17.92 -18.35 38.21
N ASP A 331 18.75 -19.37 38.42
CA ASP A 331 19.26 -20.24 37.34
C ASP A 331 18.13 -20.97 36.60
N ILE A 332 17.12 -21.49 37.32
CA ILE A 332 15.95 -22.16 36.72
C ILE A 332 15.13 -21.17 35.88
N ALA A 333 14.94 -19.95 36.39
CA ALA A 333 14.23 -18.90 35.67
C ALA A 333 15.00 -18.46 34.42
N GLN A 334 16.32 -18.39 34.50
CA GLN A 334 17.21 -18.11 33.38
C GLN A 334 17.15 -19.23 32.33
N ASP A 335 17.28 -20.50 32.73
CA ASP A 335 17.18 -21.65 31.83
C ASP A 335 15.83 -21.69 31.07
N ARG A 336 14.72 -21.40 31.76
CA ARG A 336 13.39 -21.30 31.11
C ARG A 336 13.35 -20.19 30.07
N PHE A 337 13.96 -19.04 30.36
CA PHE A 337 14.03 -17.92 29.43
C PHE A 337 14.92 -18.26 28.23
N ASP A 338 16.10 -18.84 28.47
CA ASP A 338 17.05 -19.24 27.43
C ASP A 338 16.48 -20.30 26.50
N LEU A 339 15.69 -21.24 27.00
CA LEU A 339 14.94 -22.21 26.18
C LEU A 339 13.92 -21.51 25.27
N ALA A 340 13.08 -20.64 25.82
CA ALA A 340 12.05 -19.94 25.05
C ALA A 340 12.67 -19.00 24.00
N SER A 341 13.71 -18.24 24.40
CA SER A 341 14.46 -17.34 23.53
C SER A 341 15.25 -18.10 22.47
N GLY A 342 15.86 -19.23 22.82
CA GLY A 342 16.60 -20.10 21.92
C GLY A 342 15.72 -20.72 20.83
N ASP A 343 14.52 -21.18 21.17
CA ASP A 343 13.52 -21.68 20.21
C ASP A 343 13.12 -20.57 19.20
N LEU A 344 12.87 -19.36 19.71
CA LEU A 344 12.57 -18.18 18.88
C LEU A 344 13.75 -17.85 17.95
N MET A 345 14.96 -17.77 18.50
CA MET A 345 16.18 -17.46 17.75
C MET A 345 16.41 -18.46 16.62
N ARG A 346 16.31 -19.76 16.87
CA ARG A 346 16.49 -20.80 15.84
C ARG A 346 15.49 -20.67 14.71
N THR A 347 14.22 -20.41 15.05
CA THR A 347 13.15 -20.22 14.07
C THR A 347 13.36 -18.94 13.25
N GLN A 348 13.73 -17.83 13.91
CA GLN A 348 14.05 -16.55 13.29
C GLN A 348 15.27 -16.66 12.35
N LEU A 349 16.34 -17.32 12.78
CA LEU A 349 17.53 -17.53 11.95
C LEU A 349 17.20 -18.35 10.71
N PHE A 350 16.38 -19.39 10.83
CA PHE A 350 15.94 -20.18 9.68
C PHE A 350 15.16 -19.34 8.67
N THR A 351 14.13 -18.59 9.13
CA THR A 351 13.31 -17.75 8.24
C THR A 351 14.12 -16.61 7.63
N SER A 352 14.96 -15.94 8.41
CA SER A 352 15.83 -14.87 7.92
C SER A 352 16.85 -15.38 6.90
N ARG A 353 17.49 -16.53 7.14
CA ARG A 353 18.45 -17.13 6.19
C ARG A 353 17.76 -17.56 4.90
N ALA A 354 16.57 -18.16 4.98
CA ALA A 354 15.79 -18.48 3.79
C ALA A 354 15.42 -17.23 2.98
N MET A 355 14.96 -16.17 3.66
CA MET A 355 14.64 -14.88 3.00
C MET A 355 15.87 -14.13 2.49
N MET A 356 17.07 -14.40 3.02
CA MET A 356 18.31 -13.81 2.49
C MET A 356 18.55 -14.17 1.02
N PHE A 357 18.07 -15.34 0.56
CA PHE A 357 18.17 -15.75 -0.85
C PHE A 357 17.16 -15.02 -1.77
N MET A 358 16.17 -14.34 -1.20
CA MET A 358 15.11 -13.69 -1.97
C MET A 358 15.68 -12.61 -2.90
N PHE A 359 16.42 -11.63 -2.35
CA PHE A 359 16.96 -10.53 -3.14
C PHE A 359 18.07 -10.97 -4.12
N PRO A 360 19.10 -11.74 -3.71
CA PRO A 360 20.09 -12.26 -4.63
C PRO A 360 19.50 -13.15 -5.72
N GLY A 361 18.49 -13.97 -5.40
CA GLY A 361 17.80 -14.80 -6.39
C GLY A 361 17.05 -13.96 -7.43
N MET A 362 16.38 -12.89 -7.00
CA MET A 362 15.76 -11.93 -7.92
C MET A 362 16.80 -11.23 -8.79
N THR A 363 17.87 -10.72 -8.19
CA THR A 363 18.97 -10.08 -8.92
C THR A 363 19.60 -11.03 -9.93
N LEU A 364 19.75 -12.32 -9.59
CA LEU A 364 20.26 -13.34 -10.51
C LEU A 364 19.32 -13.56 -11.69
N VAL A 365 18.01 -13.65 -11.47
CA VAL A 365 17.02 -13.78 -12.56
C VAL A 365 17.00 -12.53 -13.43
N MET A 366 17.05 -11.34 -12.83
CA MET A 366 17.08 -10.07 -13.58
C MET A 366 18.34 -9.95 -14.44
N ASN A 367 19.53 -10.12 -13.86
CA ASN A 367 20.77 -10.04 -14.62
C ASN A 367 20.89 -11.18 -15.63
N GLY A 368 20.43 -12.38 -15.29
CA GLY A 368 20.37 -13.51 -16.22
C GLY A 368 19.47 -13.22 -17.42
N ALA A 369 18.29 -12.63 -17.19
CA ALA A 369 17.40 -12.18 -18.25
C ALA A 369 18.05 -11.06 -19.08
N SER A 370 18.68 -10.07 -18.46
CA SER A 370 19.42 -9.01 -19.18
C SER A 370 20.54 -9.59 -20.04
N CYS A 371 21.36 -10.50 -19.51
CA CYS A 371 22.41 -11.17 -20.28
C CYS A 371 21.84 -11.97 -21.45
N LEU A 372 20.72 -12.68 -21.24
CA LEU A 372 20.07 -13.45 -22.31
C LEU A 372 19.50 -12.54 -23.39
N ILE A 373 18.87 -11.42 -23.00
CA ILE A 373 18.37 -10.40 -23.92
C ILE A 373 19.52 -9.82 -24.73
N VAL A 374 20.61 -9.38 -24.08
CA VAL A 374 21.79 -8.85 -24.78
C VAL A 374 22.39 -9.88 -25.73
N TRP A 375 22.48 -11.15 -25.32
CA TRP A 375 22.98 -12.23 -26.17
C TRP A 375 22.13 -12.43 -27.43
N THR A 376 20.80 -12.46 -27.29
CA THR A 376 19.89 -12.62 -28.44
C THR A 376 19.77 -11.37 -29.29
N ALA A 377 19.81 -10.19 -28.66
CA ALA A 377 19.69 -8.90 -29.34
C ALA A 377 20.95 -8.53 -30.10
N ALA A 378 22.15 -8.81 -29.56
CA ALA A 378 23.40 -8.59 -30.29
C ALA A 378 23.40 -9.31 -31.65
N GLN A 379 22.90 -10.55 -31.70
CA GLN A 379 22.76 -11.29 -32.97
C GLN A 379 21.77 -10.64 -33.93
N GLN A 380 20.67 -10.05 -33.43
CA GLN A 380 19.69 -9.37 -34.28
C GLN A 380 20.17 -7.99 -34.74
N VAL A 381 20.97 -7.30 -33.92
CA VAL A 381 21.66 -6.06 -34.29
C VAL A 381 22.72 -6.33 -35.36
N ASP A 382 23.53 -7.39 -35.20
CA ASP A 382 24.52 -7.79 -36.21
C ASP A 382 23.87 -8.16 -37.55
N LEU A 383 22.64 -8.68 -37.52
CA LEU A 383 21.82 -8.99 -38.70
C LEU A 383 21.09 -7.75 -39.27
N GLY A 384 21.11 -6.60 -38.59
CA GLY A 384 20.39 -5.40 -39.03
C GLY A 384 18.87 -5.42 -38.80
N MET A 385 18.33 -6.40 -38.04
CA MET A 385 16.90 -6.49 -37.73
C MET A 385 16.47 -5.65 -36.53
N MET A 386 17.41 -5.10 -35.77
CA MET A 386 17.14 -4.38 -34.53
C MET A 386 18.20 -3.30 -34.29
N GLN A 387 17.81 -2.17 -33.71
CA GLN A 387 18.76 -1.15 -33.29
C GLN A 387 19.25 -1.35 -31.84
N VAL A 388 20.32 -0.66 -31.46
CA VAL A 388 20.94 -0.82 -30.13
C VAL A 388 20.06 -0.19 -29.04
N GLY A 389 19.42 0.93 -29.32
CA GLY A 389 18.46 1.58 -28.44
C GLY A 389 17.25 0.70 -28.18
N ASP A 390 16.71 0.03 -29.21
CA ASP A 390 15.58 -0.90 -29.05
C ASP A 390 15.89 -1.98 -28.02
N MET A 391 17.13 -2.49 -28.01
CA MET A 391 17.58 -3.49 -27.06
C MET A 391 17.59 -2.92 -25.64
N ILE A 392 18.07 -1.68 -25.46
CA ILE A 392 18.10 -0.99 -24.17
C ILE A 392 16.66 -0.75 -23.67
N ALA A 393 15.76 -0.31 -24.55
CA ALA A 393 14.35 -0.13 -24.25
C ALA A 393 13.72 -1.45 -23.80
N PHE A 394 13.96 -2.54 -24.54
CA PHE A 394 13.47 -3.88 -24.20
C PHE A 394 13.96 -4.36 -22.83
N ILE A 395 15.27 -4.20 -22.53
CA ILE A 395 15.84 -4.54 -21.22
C ILE A 395 15.12 -3.76 -20.11
N THR A 396 14.89 -2.47 -20.33
CA THR A 396 14.25 -1.59 -19.34
C THR A 396 12.79 -1.99 -19.11
N TYR A 397 12.02 -2.22 -20.17
CA TYR A 397 10.64 -2.71 -20.05
C TYR A 397 10.57 -4.07 -19.35
N ALA A 398 11.47 -5.00 -19.68
CA ALA A 398 11.54 -6.29 -19.01
C ALA A 398 11.78 -6.13 -17.50
N MET A 399 12.67 -5.21 -17.09
CA MET A 399 12.90 -4.91 -15.66
C MET A 399 11.64 -4.33 -14.98
N VAL A 400 10.94 -3.40 -15.64
CA VAL A 400 9.68 -2.82 -15.13
C VAL A 400 8.61 -3.90 -14.94
N ILE A 401 8.46 -4.82 -15.90
CA ILE A 401 7.50 -5.93 -15.82
C ILE A 401 7.85 -6.85 -14.65
N ILE A 402 9.12 -7.27 -14.54
CA ILE A 402 9.58 -8.14 -13.45
C ILE A 402 9.33 -7.49 -12.09
N MET A 403 9.67 -6.21 -11.93
CA MET A 403 9.44 -5.45 -10.70
C MET A 403 7.95 -5.31 -10.37
N SER A 404 7.09 -5.15 -11.37
CA SER A 404 5.65 -5.08 -11.20
C SER A 404 5.07 -6.38 -10.63
N PHE A 405 5.52 -7.54 -11.12
CA PHE A 405 5.15 -8.85 -10.57
C PHE A 405 5.68 -9.06 -9.14
N LEU A 406 6.89 -8.57 -8.85
CA LEU A 406 7.46 -8.62 -7.50
C LEU A 406 6.63 -7.81 -6.50
N MET A 407 6.26 -6.60 -6.88
CA MET A 407 5.42 -5.74 -6.06
C MET A 407 4.05 -6.37 -5.82
N LEU A 408 3.46 -7.01 -6.84
CA LEU A 408 2.21 -7.76 -6.68
C LEU A 408 2.35 -8.95 -5.72
N SER A 409 3.48 -9.67 -5.78
CA SER A 409 3.76 -10.82 -4.92
C SER A 409 3.88 -10.42 -3.43
N SER A 410 4.40 -9.22 -3.14
CA SER A 410 4.54 -8.71 -1.77
C SER A 410 3.20 -8.57 -1.02
N ILE A 411 2.09 -8.39 -1.76
CA ILE A 411 0.73 -8.24 -1.23
C ILE A 411 0.28 -9.49 -0.46
N ALA A 412 0.73 -10.68 -0.89
CA ALA A 412 0.34 -11.95 -0.29
C ALA A 412 0.66 -12.03 1.22
N ILE A 413 1.67 -11.28 1.68
CA ILE A 413 2.08 -11.23 3.08
C ILE A 413 1.28 -10.20 3.86
N MET A 414 1.08 -9.02 3.27
CA MET A 414 0.58 -7.86 3.97
C MET A 414 -0.95 -7.87 4.08
N LEU A 415 -1.63 -8.30 3.00
CA LEU A 415 -3.08 -8.30 2.92
C LEU A 415 -3.76 -9.16 4.01
N PRO A 416 -3.29 -10.39 4.32
CA PRO A 416 -3.85 -11.18 5.41
C PRO A 416 -3.72 -10.49 6.78
N ARG A 417 -2.60 -9.83 7.06
CA ARG A 417 -2.38 -9.12 8.34
C ARG A 417 -3.37 -7.99 8.53
N ALA A 418 -3.54 -7.15 7.52
CA ALA A 418 -4.54 -6.09 7.57
C ALA A 418 -5.97 -6.62 7.65
N ASN A 419 -6.27 -7.75 7.02
CA ASN A 419 -7.59 -8.35 7.12
C ASN A 419 -7.88 -8.89 8.54
N VAL A 420 -6.88 -9.43 9.24
CA VAL A 420 -7.03 -9.82 10.66
C VAL A 420 -7.26 -8.59 11.54
N ALA A 421 -6.48 -7.53 11.36
CA ALA A 421 -6.68 -6.26 12.08
C ALA A 421 -8.07 -5.66 11.83
N ALA A 422 -8.50 -5.62 10.57
CA ALA A 422 -9.84 -5.15 10.19
C ALA A 422 -10.95 -6.01 10.82
N THR A 423 -10.76 -7.34 10.90
CA THR A 423 -11.73 -8.24 11.54
C THR A 423 -11.86 -7.94 13.04
N ARG A 424 -10.74 -7.74 13.75
CA ARG A 424 -10.76 -7.38 15.19
C ARG A 424 -11.41 -6.02 15.46
N ILE A 425 -11.23 -5.06 14.55
CA ILE A 425 -11.91 -3.76 14.63
C ILE A 425 -13.42 -3.95 14.46
N ASP A 426 -13.84 -4.68 13.43
CA ASP A 426 -15.26 -4.92 13.16
C ASP A 426 -15.94 -5.72 14.29
N GLU A 427 -15.25 -6.69 14.92
CA GLU A 427 -15.79 -7.40 16.10
C GLU A 427 -16.27 -6.44 17.20
N VAL A 428 -15.52 -5.36 17.46
CA VAL A 428 -15.88 -4.35 18.46
C VAL A 428 -17.01 -3.47 17.94
N LEU A 429 -16.91 -2.99 16.70
CA LEU A 429 -17.92 -2.13 16.09
C LEU A 429 -19.29 -2.80 15.96
N GLU A 430 -19.31 -4.12 15.74
CA GLU A 430 -20.50 -4.95 15.55
C GLU A 430 -21.04 -5.53 16.89
N THR A 431 -20.35 -5.34 18.02
CA THR A 431 -20.84 -5.79 19.33
C THR A 431 -21.97 -4.90 19.81
N GLU A 432 -23.14 -5.45 20.13
CA GLU A 432 -24.21 -4.71 20.81
C GLU A 432 -23.97 -4.70 22.33
N PRO A 433 -24.13 -3.56 23.03
CA PRO A 433 -24.00 -3.51 24.48
C PRO A 433 -25.08 -4.38 25.13
N ALA A 434 -24.69 -5.24 26.08
CA ALA A 434 -25.58 -6.13 26.81
C ALA A 434 -26.63 -5.36 27.63
N ILE A 435 -26.27 -4.17 28.12
CA ILE A 435 -27.17 -3.28 28.85
C ILE A 435 -27.45 -2.06 27.99
N SER A 436 -28.72 -1.92 27.60
CA SER A 436 -29.24 -0.75 26.90
C SER A 436 -30.40 -0.14 27.70
N ASP A 437 -30.57 1.17 27.58
CA ASP A 437 -31.72 1.85 28.17
C ASP A 437 -33.01 1.40 27.47
N PRO A 438 -34.13 1.25 28.20
CA PRO A 438 -35.39 0.82 27.62
C PRO A 438 -35.94 1.89 26.65
N GLU A 439 -36.62 1.46 25.57
CA GLU A 439 -37.19 2.39 24.57
C GLU A 439 -38.20 3.39 25.18
N ARG A 440 -38.87 2.98 26.25
CA ARG A 440 -39.82 3.81 27.01
C ARG A 440 -39.47 3.73 28.49
N PRO A 441 -38.52 4.56 28.96
CA PRO A 441 -38.09 4.54 30.34
C PRO A 441 -39.19 5.08 31.26
N VAL A 442 -39.29 4.49 32.45
CA VAL A 442 -40.00 5.08 33.57
C VAL A 442 -39.16 6.24 34.10
N GLU A 443 -39.78 7.41 34.31
CA GLU A 443 -39.08 8.55 34.89
C GLU A 443 -38.74 8.27 36.35
N LEU A 444 -37.46 8.44 36.68
CA LEU A 444 -36.94 8.36 38.04
C LEU A 444 -36.18 9.65 38.32
N HIS A 445 -36.56 10.37 39.37
CA HIS A 445 -35.88 11.60 39.78
C HIS A 445 -35.11 11.37 41.07
N PRO A 446 -34.06 12.16 41.35
CA PRO A 446 -33.41 12.15 42.66
C PRO A 446 -34.43 12.40 43.77
N ALA A 447 -34.29 11.69 44.89
CA ALA A 447 -35.17 11.89 46.04
C ALA A 447 -35.09 13.35 46.51
N ALA A 448 -36.21 14.06 46.47
CA ALA A 448 -36.30 15.41 47.02
C ALA A 448 -35.93 15.37 48.52
N ALA A 449 -35.29 16.45 49.00
CA ALA A 449 -35.06 16.62 50.43
C ALA A 449 -36.42 16.52 51.16
N PRO A 450 -36.56 15.62 52.15
CA PRO A 450 -37.86 15.40 52.78
C PRO A 450 -38.33 16.67 53.46
N ALA A 451 -39.61 17.01 53.27
CA ALA A 451 -40.27 18.03 54.08
C ALA A 451 -40.31 17.52 55.53
N GLU A 452 -39.55 18.18 56.41
CA GLU A 452 -39.48 17.96 57.86
C GLU A 452 -39.42 16.49 58.33
N GLY A 453 -38.21 15.93 58.37
CA GLY A 453 -37.91 14.73 59.18
C GLY A 453 -38.29 13.36 58.58
N GLY A 454 -38.76 13.33 57.33
CA GLY A 454 -38.95 12.08 56.59
C GLY A 454 -37.64 11.33 56.30
N PRO A 455 -37.68 10.00 56.05
CA PRO A 455 -36.50 9.24 55.68
C PRO A 455 -35.97 9.70 54.30
N VAL A 456 -34.67 9.96 54.23
CA VAL A 456 -33.99 10.38 53.00
C VAL A 456 -33.69 9.14 52.14
N GLY A 457 -34.03 9.21 50.85
CA GLY A 457 -33.70 8.20 49.84
C GLY A 457 -34.84 7.22 49.51
N TYR A 458 -34.53 6.26 48.65
CA TYR A 458 -35.49 5.26 48.14
C TYR A 458 -35.29 3.88 48.76
N PRO A 459 -36.35 3.06 48.87
CA PRO A 459 -36.18 1.65 49.21
C PRO A 459 -35.43 0.95 48.07
N VAL A 460 -34.51 0.05 48.44
CA VAL A 460 -33.83 -0.85 47.49
C VAL A 460 -34.27 -2.28 47.79
N GLU A 461 -34.91 -2.92 46.83
CA GLU A 461 -35.51 -4.24 46.98
C GLU A 461 -34.80 -5.24 46.07
N PHE A 462 -34.35 -6.34 46.64
CA PHE A 462 -33.92 -7.53 45.93
C PHE A 462 -35.02 -8.59 46.08
N ASP A 463 -35.50 -9.11 44.95
CA ASP A 463 -36.58 -10.09 44.91
C ASP A 463 -36.11 -11.31 44.10
N ASN A 464 -35.86 -12.43 44.81
CA ASN A 464 -35.39 -13.70 44.26
C ASN A 464 -34.22 -13.58 43.28
N VAL A 465 -33.24 -12.73 43.61
CA VAL A 465 -32.14 -12.40 42.70
C VAL A 465 -31.14 -13.54 42.60
N THR A 466 -30.94 -14.01 41.36
CA THR A 466 -29.88 -14.94 40.97
C THR A 466 -29.04 -14.31 39.87
N PHE A 467 -27.70 -14.41 39.98
CA PHE A 467 -26.77 -13.77 39.04
C PHE A 467 -25.55 -14.63 38.71
N HIS A 468 -25.23 -14.69 37.41
CA HIS A 468 -24.04 -15.32 36.84
C HIS A 468 -23.20 -14.29 36.06
N TYR A 469 -21.87 -14.39 36.14
CA TYR A 469 -20.98 -13.62 35.26
C TYR A 469 -20.83 -14.34 33.92
N GLY A 470 -21.37 -13.75 32.84
CA GLY A 470 -21.34 -14.37 31.51
C GLY A 470 -21.86 -15.81 31.55
N ASP A 471 -21.12 -16.73 30.93
CA ASP A 471 -21.48 -18.16 30.86
C ASP A 471 -21.00 -18.99 32.07
N ALA A 472 -20.75 -18.38 33.23
CA ALA A 472 -20.29 -19.12 34.40
C ALA A 472 -21.30 -20.19 34.84
N GLU A 473 -20.85 -21.44 35.04
CA GLU A 473 -21.72 -22.56 35.44
C GLU A 473 -22.36 -22.40 36.83
N LYS A 474 -21.75 -21.59 37.70
CA LYS A 474 -22.23 -21.37 39.07
C LYS A 474 -22.64 -19.91 39.26
N ALA A 475 -23.80 -19.69 39.86
CA ALA A 475 -24.20 -18.34 40.20
C ALA A 475 -23.38 -17.82 41.38
N VAL A 476 -23.03 -16.55 41.29
CA VAL A 476 -22.36 -15.83 42.38
C VAL A 476 -23.37 -15.42 43.45
N LEU A 477 -24.61 -15.16 43.04
CA LEU A 477 -25.75 -14.87 43.91
C LEU A 477 -26.87 -15.87 43.57
N HIS A 478 -27.49 -16.45 44.58
CA HIS A 478 -28.57 -17.43 44.45
C HIS A 478 -29.73 -17.05 45.39
N ASP A 479 -30.92 -16.85 44.81
CA ASP A 479 -32.19 -16.60 45.51
C ASP A 479 -32.13 -15.51 46.61
N ILE A 480 -31.41 -14.42 46.34
CA ILE A 480 -31.24 -13.33 47.30
C ILE A 480 -32.50 -12.47 47.34
N SER A 481 -33.11 -12.35 48.53
CA SER A 481 -34.28 -11.49 48.76
C SER A 481 -34.14 -10.68 50.04
N PHE A 482 -34.20 -9.34 49.94
CA PHE A 482 -34.22 -8.43 51.08
C PHE A 482 -34.62 -7.02 50.66
N THR A 483 -34.98 -6.18 51.63
CA THR A 483 -35.27 -4.75 51.41
C THR A 483 -34.39 -3.87 52.30
N ALA A 484 -33.60 -2.99 51.69
CA ALA A 484 -32.92 -1.90 52.38
C ALA A 484 -33.87 -0.71 52.50
N GLN A 485 -34.20 -0.33 53.73
CA GLN A 485 -35.19 0.70 54.03
C GLN A 485 -34.59 2.12 53.95
N PRO A 486 -35.34 3.11 53.44
CA PRO A 486 -34.93 4.51 53.41
C PRO A 486 -34.45 5.03 54.79
N GLY A 487 -33.39 5.84 54.79
CA GLY A 487 -32.81 6.42 56.01
C GLY A 487 -32.13 5.42 56.97
N LYS A 488 -32.00 4.14 56.62
CA LYS A 488 -31.31 3.13 57.46
C LYS A 488 -30.03 2.63 56.81
N THR A 489 -29.00 2.42 57.62
CA THR A 489 -27.78 1.73 57.19
C THR A 489 -28.02 0.22 57.14
N THR A 490 -27.92 -0.36 55.94
CA THR A 490 -28.00 -1.81 55.74
C THR A 490 -26.58 -2.37 55.56
N ALA A 491 -26.16 -3.26 56.47
CA ALA A 491 -24.83 -3.87 56.43
C ALA A 491 -24.88 -5.26 55.81
N ILE A 492 -24.04 -5.51 54.78
CA ILE A 492 -23.91 -6.81 54.12
C ILE A 492 -22.61 -7.47 54.57
N ILE A 493 -22.71 -8.62 55.25
CA ILE A 493 -21.57 -9.33 55.84
C ILE A 493 -21.46 -10.73 55.21
N GLY A 494 -20.24 -11.15 54.90
CA GLY A 494 -19.97 -12.48 54.34
C GLY A 494 -18.48 -12.69 54.06
N GLY A 495 -18.06 -13.94 53.85
CA GLY A 495 -16.67 -14.28 53.54
C GLY A 495 -16.15 -13.66 52.24
N THR A 496 -14.83 -13.60 52.06
CA THR A 496 -14.22 -13.13 50.79
C THR A 496 -14.72 -14.00 49.64
N GLY A 497 -15.12 -13.39 48.52
CA GLY A 497 -15.67 -14.10 47.36
C GLY A 497 -17.17 -14.44 47.43
N SER A 498 -17.87 -14.10 48.52
CA SER A 498 -19.31 -14.40 48.68
C SER A 498 -20.26 -13.53 47.82
N GLY A 499 -19.78 -12.83 46.80
CA GLY A 499 -20.61 -12.00 45.92
C GLY A 499 -21.04 -10.62 46.45
N LYS A 500 -20.49 -10.12 47.57
CA LYS A 500 -20.88 -8.81 48.14
C LYS A 500 -20.76 -7.64 47.15
N SER A 501 -19.61 -7.53 46.48
CA SER A 501 -19.39 -6.49 45.48
C SER A 501 -20.31 -6.67 44.27
N THR A 502 -20.57 -7.92 43.87
CA THR A 502 -21.52 -8.25 42.81
C THR A 502 -22.91 -7.74 43.16
N LEU A 503 -23.38 -8.02 44.37
CA LEU A 503 -24.69 -7.59 44.87
C LEU A 503 -24.82 -6.06 44.85
N LEU A 504 -23.79 -5.33 45.31
CA LEU A 504 -23.80 -3.86 45.25
C LEU A 504 -23.76 -3.32 43.81
N ASN A 505 -23.08 -3.99 42.90
CA ASN A 505 -22.97 -3.58 41.48
C ASN A 505 -24.27 -3.78 40.68
N LEU A 506 -25.22 -4.57 41.19
CA LEU A 506 -26.54 -4.71 40.57
C LEU A 506 -27.43 -3.48 40.80
N ILE A 507 -27.21 -2.72 41.88
CA ILE A 507 -28.01 -1.53 42.23
C ILE A 507 -27.85 -0.39 41.20
N PRO A 508 -26.63 0.04 40.81
CA PRO A 508 -26.43 1.03 39.75
C PRO A 508 -26.53 0.43 38.33
N ARG A 509 -27.01 -0.82 38.22
CA ARG A 509 -27.14 -1.59 36.98
C ARG A 509 -25.84 -1.64 36.17
N PHE A 510 -24.73 -2.02 36.80
CA PHE A 510 -23.51 -2.38 36.06
C PHE A 510 -23.59 -3.78 35.44
N TYR A 511 -24.49 -4.60 35.98
CA TYR A 511 -24.88 -5.91 35.47
C TYR A 511 -26.39 -6.05 35.61
N ASP A 512 -27.04 -6.72 34.66
CA ASP A 512 -28.43 -7.16 34.81
C ASP A 512 -28.49 -8.51 35.52
N VAL A 513 -29.54 -8.72 36.30
CA VAL A 513 -29.77 -10.00 36.99
C VAL A 513 -30.13 -11.10 36.01
N THR A 514 -29.68 -12.34 36.27
CA THR A 514 -30.06 -13.50 35.45
C THR A 514 -31.51 -13.91 35.71
N ALA A 515 -31.94 -13.83 36.97
CA ALA A 515 -33.33 -14.06 37.39
C ALA A 515 -33.67 -13.18 38.60
N GLY A 516 -34.96 -12.91 38.79
CA GLY A 516 -35.46 -12.01 39.84
C GLY A 516 -35.53 -10.55 39.39
N SER A 517 -35.63 -9.64 40.37
CA SER A 517 -35.61 -8.19 40.13
C SER A 517 -34.84 -7.43 41.21
N VAL A 518 -34.21 -6.33 40.80
CA VAL A 518 -33.66 -5.32 41.71
C VAL A 518 -34.44 -4.04 41.46
N ARG A 519 -35.04 -3.47 42.51
CA ARG A 519 -35.88 -2.29 42.39
C ARG A 519 -35.35 -1.14 43.23
N VAL A 520 -35.39 0.06 42.67
CA VAL A 520 -35.10 1.33 43.36
C VAL A 520 -36.35 2.19 43.23
N ALA A 521 -36.83 2.74 44.35
CA ALA A 521 -38.10 3.49 44.40
C ALA A 521 -39.32 2.66 43.94
N GLY A 522 -39.26 1.34 44.07
CA GLY A 522 -40.30 0.42 43.62
C GLY A 522 -40.31 0.12 42.11
N VAL A 523 -39.40 0.72 41.33
CA VAL A 523 -39.24 0.48 39.88
C VAL A 523 -38.04 -0.43 39.65
N ASP A 524 -38.17 -1.44 38.79
CA ASP A 524 -37.03 -2.29 38.41
C ASP A 524 -35.96 -1.44 37.73
N VAL A 525 -34.69 -1.65 38.09
CA VAL A 525 -33.56 -0.92 37.52
C VAL A 525 -33.49 -1.07 35.99
N ARG A 526 -34.09 -2.11 35.43
CA ARG A 526 -34.16 -2.36 33.98
C ARG A 526 -35.14 -1.45 33.23
N ASP A 527 -36.11 -0.88 33.93
CA ASP A 527 -37.20 -0.09 33.34
C ASP A 527 -36.92 1.42 33.35
N VAL A 528 -35.78 1.85 33.90
CA VAL A 528 -35.34 3.25 33.97
C VAL A 528 -34.08 3.48 33.13
N THR A 529 -33.80 4.73 32.76
CA THR A 529 -32.52 5.05 32.10
C THR A 529 -31.36 4.88 33.08
N GLN A 530 -30.19 4.47 32.58
CA GLN A 530 -28.98 4.38 33.41
C GLN A 530 -28.56 5.74 33.99
N ALA A 531 -28.79 6.83 33.27
CA ALA A 531 -28.48 8.18 33.72
C ALA A 531 -29.32 8.57 34.95
N ASP A 532 -30.64 8.39 34.86
CA ASP A 532 -31.58 8.73 35.93
C ASP A 532 -31.37 7.85 37.17
N LEU A 533 -31.17 6.54 36.96
CA LEU A 533 -30.85 5.61 38.05
C LEU A 533 -29.59 6.02 38.80
N ARG A 534 -28.50 6.33 38.08
CA ARG A 534 -27.20 6.65 38.69
C ARG A 534 -27.19 8.05 39.30
N ALA A 535 -27.99 8.99 38.80
CA ALA A 535 -28.19 10.30 39.44
C ALA A 535 -28.82 10.18 40.84
N CYS A 536 -29.56 9.10 41.10
CA CYS A 536 -30.16 8.83 42.41
C CYS A 536 -29.22 8.11 43.40
N ILE A 537 -28.01 7.71 42.96
CA ILE A 537 -27.13 6.82 43.73
C ILE A 537 -25.77 7.48 43.97
N GLY A 538 -25.43 7.69 45.24
CA GLY A 538 -24.04 7.95 45.64
C GLY A 538 -23.23 6.65 45.63
N TYR A 539 -22.19 6.58 44.81
CA TYR A 539 -21.35 5.39 44.67
C TYR A 539 -19.90 5.66 45.08
N VAL A 540 -19.40 4.89 46.06
CA VAL A 540 -18.00 4.91 46.47
C VAL A 540 -17.39 3.52 46.21
N PRO A 541 -16.52 3.38 45.19
CA PRO A 541 -15.94 2.08 44.87
C PRO A 541 -14.95 1.61 45.94
N GLN A 542 -14.71 0.30 46.00
CA GLN A 542 -13.73 -0.30 46.92
C GLN A 542 -12.30 0.23 46.71
N ARG A 543 -11.95 0.57 45.46
CA ARG A 543 -10.72 1.25 45.10
C ARG A 543 -11.08 2.55 44.39
N SER A 544 -10.76 3.68 45.00
CA SER A 544 -10.92 4.99 44.37
C SER A 544 -9.96 5.14 43.20
N ALA A 545 -10.46 5.62 42.06
CA ALA A 545 -9.65 6.02 40.92
C ALA A 545 -9.74 7.54 40.77
N LEU A 546 -8.60 8.20 40.63
CA LEU A 546 -8.51 9.62 40.32
C LEU A 546 -8.00 9.78 38.88
N PHE A 547 -8.57 10.71 38.14
CA PHE A 547 -8.16 11.06 36.80
C PHE A 547 -6.93 11.99 36.85
N SER A 548 -6.11 11.94 35.81
CA SER A 548 -5.01 12.89 35.64
C SER A 548 -5.54 14.32 35.58
N GLY A 549 -5.04 15.20 36.45
CA GLY A 549 -5.52 16.56 36.62
C GLY A 549 -5.17 17.10 38.00
N THR A 550 -5.83 18.18 38.41
CA THR A 550 -5.74 18.70 39.77
C THR A 550 -6.74 18.00 40.69
N ILE A 551 -6.54 18.12 42.00
CA ILE A 551 -7.52 17.67 43.01
C ILE A 551 -8.87 18.35 42.76
N GLU A 552 -8.84 19.67 42.49
CA GLU A 552 -10.03 20.45 42.12
C GLU A 552 -10.78 19.82 40.94
N SER A 553 -10.09 19.48 39.85
CA SER A 553 -10.74 18.90 38.66
C SER A 553 -11.38 17.53 38.94
N ASN A 554 -10.82 16.76 39.88
CA ASN A 554 -11.41 15.48 40.30
C ASN A 554 -12.62 15.68 41.22
N LEU A 555 -12.60 16.67 42.12
CA LEU A 555 -13.74 16.98 42.98
C LEU A 555 -14.92 17.57 42.18
N LYS A 556 -14.64 18.44 41.21
CA LYS A 556 -15.64 19.00 40.30
C LYS A 556 -16.05 18.05 39.17
N TYR A 557 -15.54 16.83 39.15
CA TYR A 557 -15.91 15.82 38.14
C TYR A 557 -17.40 15.43 38.20
N ALA A 558 -18.06 15.68 39.34
CA ALA A 558 -19.47 15.41 39.52
C ALA A 558 -20.39 16.23 38.59
N GLY A 559 -19.94 17.38 38.08
CA GLY A 559 -20.70 18.15 37.08
C GLY A 559 -20.30 19.63 37.01
N PRO A 560 -20.69 20.34 35.94
CA PRO A 560 -20.40 21.76 35.75
C PRO A 560 -21.09 22.66 36.78
N ASP A 561 -22.14 22.16 37.43
CA ASP A 561 -22.91 22.91 38.42
C ASP A 561 -22.27 22.93 39.82
N VAL A 562 -21.15 22.20 40.02
CA VAL A 562 -20.44 22.17 41.30
C VAL A 562 -19.57 23.42 41.43
N ASP A 563 -20.03 24.35 42.26
CA ASP A 563 -19.30 25.59 42.51
C ASP A 563 -18.12 25.40 43.48
N ASP A 564 -17.37 26.47 43.64
CA ASP A 564 -16.21 26.55 44.51
C ASP A 564 -16.55 26.37 46.00
N ALA A 565 -17.74 26.77 46.41
CA ALA A 565 -18.19 26.65 47.79
C ALA A 565 -18.61 25.21 48.10
N ASP A 566 -19.39 24.59 47.22
CA ASP A 566 -19.83 23.21 47.28
C ASP A 566 -18.64 22.25 47.30
N MET A 567 -17.64 22.49 46.44
CA MET A 567 -16.40 21.72 46.42
C MET A 567 -15.67 21.81 47.76
N ARG A 568 -15.52 23.02 48.33
CA ARG A 568 -14.82 23.22 49.62
C ARG A 568 -15.60 22.60 50.78
N GLU A 569 -16.93 22.66 50.75
CA GLU A 569 -17.80 22.00 51.73
C GLU A 569 -17.63 20.48 51.66
N ALA A 570 -17.72 19.89 50.47
CA ALA A 570 -17.53 18.47 50.25
C ALA A 570 -16.13 18.00 50.70
N ALA A 571 -15.08 18.76 50.36
CA ALA A 571 -13.72 18.48 50.81
C ALA A 571 -13.59 18.56 52.34
N ARG A 572 -14.30 19.47 53.00
CA ARG A 572 -14.30 19.58 54.48
C ARG A 572 -14.99 18.38 55.12
N ILE A 573 -16.16 17.98 54.61
CA ILE A 573 -16.91 16.81 55.07
C ILE A 573 -16.07 15.54 54.89
N ALA A 574 -15.41 15.40 53.74
CA ALA A 574 -14.53 14.27 53.42
C ALA A 574 -13.15 14.34 54.12
N GLN A 575 -12.88 15.38 54.91
CA GLN A 575 -11.60 15.62 55.59
C GLN A 575 -10.39 15.68 54.63
N ALA A 576 -10.59 16.25 53.44
CA ALA A 576 -9.61 16.34 52.35
C ALA A 576 -9.21 17.79 52.01
N SER A 577 -9.37 18.73 52.95
CA SER A 577 -9.14 20.17 52.73
C SER A 577 -7.66 20.62 52.78
N SER A 578 -6.76 19.76 53.28
CA SER A 578 -5.35 20.08 53.55
C SER A 578 -4.41 19.80 52.39
#